data_AF-A0AA43CKQ5-F1
#
_entry.id   AF-A0AA43CKQ5-F1
#
_cell.length_a   1.000
_cell.length_b   1.000
_cell.length_c   1.000
_cell.angle_alpha   90.00
_cell.angle_beta   90.00
_cell.angle_gamma   90.00
#
_symmetry.space_group_name_H-M   'P 1'
#
loop_
_entity.id
_entity.type
_entity.pdbx_description
1 polymer ?
#
loop_
_entity_poly.entity_id
_entity_poly.type
_entity_poly.pdbx_seq_one_letter_code
_entity_poly.pdbx_strand_id
1 'polypeptide(L)'
;MKSLVLTVFATIILASTSMAVPSLQLYIPGGEYDASSETWYTTEQDFELWVVASGLNHGSIQDIHLVASLLGQTPTDGALTITPEGGVGTTYSAADYVYGTPPTSDPMPGHGVFPTDYVEHFVAAQTTSGPFVNVQDYVPGGDGGENQYGQVFKFGISTTYAGGVHFDAYGFDKNRVFAPFSHDAQTTIPEPATVLLLGLGLAGVGVARRFRKA
;
A
#
# COMPACT_ATOMS: atom_id res chain seq x y z
N MET A 1 -14.45 27.08 40.21
CA MET A 1 -14.81 27.15 38.77
C MET A 1 -13.77 27.87 37.92
N LYS A 2 -13.30 29.08 38.26
CA LYS A 2 -12.28 29.80 37.46
C LYS A 2 -10.92 29.08 37.32
N SER A 3 -10.46 28.36 38.35
CA SER A 3 -9.22 27.57 38.29
C SER A 3 -9.31 26.33 37.40
N LEU A 4 -10.49 25.69 37.33
CA LEU A 4 -10.71 24.50 36.50
C LEU A 4 -10.64 24.84 35.00
N VAL A 5 -11.22 25.98 34.60
CA VAL A 5 -11.19 26.45 33.20
C VAL A 5 -9.77 26.75 32.75
N LEU A 6 -8.94 27.34 33.61
CA LEU A 6 -7.55 27.66 33.28
C LEU A 6 -6.69 26.39 33.10
N THR A 7 -6.89 25.36 33.93
CA THR A 7 -6.17 24.09 33.83
C THR A 7 -6.53 23.31 32.55
N VAL A 8 -7.81 23.30 32.17
CA VAL A 8 -8.27 22.66 30.92
C VAL A 8 -7.72 23.39 29.70
N PHE A 9 -7.72 24.73 29.72
CA PHE A 9 -7.15 25.52 28.62
C PHE A 9 -5.64 25.33 28.48
N ALA A 10 -4.90 25.22 29.60
CA ALA A 10 -3.47 24.97 29.59
C ALA A 10 -3.09 23.56 29.09
N THR A 11 -3.92 22.55 29.34
CA THR A 11 -3.67 21.18 28.86
C THR A 11 -3.91 21.04 27.35
N ILE A 12 -4.86 21.79 26.79
CA ILE A 12 -5.12 21.80 25.33
C ILE A 12 -3.95 22.47 24.57
N ILE A 13 -3.33 23.51 25.13
CA ILE A 13 -2.20 24.21 24.49
C ILE A 13 -0.92 23.36 24.48
N LEU A 14 -0.81 22.40 25.40
CA LEU A 14 0.35 21.49 25.51
C LEU A 14 0.17 20.17 24.75
N ALA A 15 -0.94 20.00 24.02
CA ALA A 15 -1.15 18.83 23.17
C ALA A 15 -0.28 18.95 21.90
N SER A 16 1.00 18.60 22.01
CA SER A 16 1.84 18.39 20.83
C SER A 16 1.43 17.09 20.15
N THR A 17 1.32 17.11 18.82
CA THR A 17 1.17 15.91 18.01
C THR A 17 2.40 15.02 18.22
N SER A 18 2.23 13.80 18.73
CA SER A 18 3.35 12.84 18.75
C SER A 18 3.53 12.31 17.35
N MET A 19 4.52 12.82 16.63
CA MET A 19 4.90 12.27 15.34
C MET A 19 5.84 11.09 15.52
N ALA A 20 5.29 9.95 15.88
CA ALA A 20 6.04 8.70 15.95
C ALA A 20 6.13 8.10 14.55
N VAL A 21 7.35 7.73 14.13
CA VAL A 21 7.54 6.94 12.92
C VAL A 21 6.91 5.55 13.16
N PRO A 22 5.98 5.08 12.33
CA PRO A 22 5.35 3.79 12.52
C PRO A 22 6.35 2.65 12.45
N SER A 23 6.20 1.63 13.30
CA SER A 23 7.06 0.43 13.31
C SER A 23 7.08 -0.29 11.97
N LEU A 24 5.99 -0.21 11.20
CA LEU A 24 5.89 -0.71 9.83
C LEU A 24 5.15 0.35 9.00
N GLN A 25 5.58 0.58 7.76
CA GLN A 25 4.91 1.48 6.81
C GLN A 25 5.26 1.09 5.38
N LEU A 26 4.43 1.47 4.42
CA LEU A 26 4.71 1.34 2.99
C LEU A 26 5.09 2.70 2.39
N TYR A 27 5.86 2.64 1.31
CA TYR A 27 6.24 3.83 0.55
C TYR A 27 6.47 3.48 -0.92
N ILE A 28 6.01 4.35 -1.83
CA ILE A 28 6.28 4.27 -3.26
C ILE A 28 7.21 5.43 -3.62
N PRO A 29 8.51 5.20 -3.86
CA PRO A 29 9.41 6.23 -4.35
C PRO A 29 8.92 6.84 -5.66
N GLY A 30 8.72 8.17 -5.66
CA GLY A 30 8.17 8.88 -6.81
C GLY A 30 6.64 8.83 -6.95
N GLY A 31 5.95 8.09 -6.06
CA GLY A 31 4.49 8.14 -5.95
C GLY A 31 3.98 9.46 -5.38
N GLU A 32 2.69 9.73 -5.55
CA GLU A 32 1.98 10.86 -4.96
C GLU A 32 1.24 10.40 -3.71
N TYR A 33 1.25 11.19 -2.65
CA TYR A 33 0.44 10.89 -1.47
C TYR A 33 -0.95 11.52 -1.61
N ASP A 34 -1.99 10.69 -1.59
CA ASP A 34 -3.37 11.15 -1.60
C ASP A 34 -3.86 11.38 -0.16
N ALA A 35 -3.94 12.64 0.26
CA ALA A 35 -4.39 13.00 1.60
C ALA A 35 -5.87 12.69 1.89
N SER A 36 -6.67 12.37 0.87
CA SER A 36 -8.08 12.01 1.06
C SER A 36 -8.28 10.55 1.45
N SER A 37 -7.46 9.67 0.87
CA SER A 37 -7.40 8.24 1.19
C SER A 37 -6.27 7.89 2.16
N GLU A 38 -5.40 8.85 2.46
CA GLU A 38 -4.19 8.72 3.28
C GLU A 38 -3.26 7.61 2.75
N THR A 39 -3.08 7.51 1.43
CA THR A 39 -2.34 6.40 0.80
C THR A 39 -1.27 6.89 -0.17
N TRP A 40 -0.16 6.16 -0.27
CA TRP A 40 0.82 6.36 -1.37
C TRP A 40 0.26 5.80 -2.66
N TYR A 41 0.27 6.60 -3.70
CA TYR A 41 -0.43 6.29 -4.94
C TYR A 41 0.48 6.43 -6.17
N THR A 42 0.31 5.51 -7.12
CA THR A 42 0.87 5.62 -8.47
C THR A 42 -0.14 5.13 -9.52
N THR A 43 0.07 5.52 -10.77
CA THR A 43 -0.66 4.98 -11.94
C THR A 43 0.21 4.06 -12.81
N GLU A 44 1.46 3.86 -12.40
CA GLU A 44 2.42 3.05 -13.14
C GLU A 44 2.14 1.55 -12.94
N GLN A 45 2.36 0.78 -14.02
CA GLN A 45 2.25 -0.69 -14.01
C GLN A 45 3.49 -1.34 -13.39
N ASP A 46 4.65 -0.69 -13.58
CA ASP A 46 5.95 -1.10 -13.08
C ASP A 46 6.47 0.00 -12.16
N PHE A 47 6.67 -0.29 -10.88
CA PHE A 47 7.13 0.69 -9.89
C PHE A 47 7.91 0.02 -8.75
N GLU A 48 8.59 0.83 -7.94
CA GLU A 48 9.26 0.35 -6.72
C GLU A 48 8.32 0.52 -5.51
N LEU A 49 8.26 -0.50 -4.65
CA LEU A 49 7.52 -0.48 -3.39
C LEU A 49 8.47 -0.82 -2.24
N TRP A 50 8.43 -0.03 -1.18
CA TRP A 50 9.21 -0.24 0.03
C TRP A 50 8.31 -0.72 1.17
N VAL A 51 8.72 -1.79 1.82
CA VAL A 51 8.24 -2.17 3.16
C VAL A 51 9.29 -1.68 4.16
N VAL A 52 8.92 -0.70 4.97
CA VAL A 52 9.84 -0.02 5.89
C VAL A 52 9.53 -0.46 7.31
N ALA A 53 10.46 -1.19 7.93
CA ALA A 53 10.45 -1.48 9.35
C ALA A 53 11.25 -0.41 10.10
N SER A 54 10.68 0.19 11.15
CA SER A 54 11.32 1.23 11.96
C SER A 54 11.35 0.86 13.45
N GLY A 55 12.04 1.67 14.26
CA GLY A 55 12.10 1.48 15.71
C GLY A 55 12.87 0.21 16.13
N LEU A 56 13.78 -0.28 15.29
CA LEU A 56 14.49 -1.56 15.50
C LEU A 56 15.53 -1.51 16.63
N ASN A 57 15.76 -0.32 17.19
CA ASN A 57 16.47 -0.13 18.46
C ASN A 57 15.67 -0.65 19.68
N HIS A 58 14.39 -0.97 19.52
CA HIS A 58 13.51 -1.50 20.58
C HIS A 58 13.18 -3.00 20.43
N GLY A 59 13.62 -3.64 19.34
CA GLY A 59 13.34 -5.04 19.05
C GLY A 59 13.44 -5.35 17.56
N SER A 60 13.07 -6.57 17.19
CA SER A 60 12.94 -6.99 15.80
C SER A 60 11.47 -7.23 15.46
N ILE A 61 11.08 -6.93 14.22
CA ILE A 61 9.79 -7.37 13.68
C ILE A 61 9.99 -8.74 13.04
N GLN A 62 9.12 -9.68 13.39
CA GLN A 62 9.12 -11.07 12.92
C GLN A 62 7.98 -11.31 11.93
N ASP A 63 8.14 -12.35 11.11
CA ASP A 63 7.16 -12.83 10.12
C ASP A 63 6.48 -11.69 9.37
N ILE A 64 7.28 -10.94 8.63
CA ILE A 64 6.82 -9.79 7.86
C ILE A 64 6.20 -10.29 6.57
N HIS A 65 4.99 -9.83 6.29
CA HIS A 65 4.26 -10.11 5.06
C HIS A 65 3.83 -8.81 4.40
N LEU A 66 3.89 -8.80 3.08
CA LEU A 66 3.28 -7.82 2.19
C LEU A 66 2.01 -8.45 1.64
N VAL A 67 0.89 -7.78 1.84
CA VAL A 67 -0.41 -8.18 1.30
C VAL A 67 -0.66 -7.37 0.04
N ALA A 68 -1.11 -8.03 -1.03
CA ALA A 68 -1.55 -7.36 -2.25
C ALA A 68 -3.01 -7.72 -2.55
N SER A 69 -3.87 -6.71 -2.50
CA SER A 69 -5.33 -6.81 -2.53
C SER A 69 -5.88 -6.17 -3.80
N LEU A 70 -6.76 -6.85 -4.52
CA LEU A 70 -7.37 -6.30 -5.72
C LEU A 70 -8.47 -5.28 -5.37
N LEU A 71 -8.48 -4.17 -6.09
CA LEU A 71 -9.47 -3.11 -5.90
C LEU A 71 -10.74 -3.40 -6.71
N GLY A 72 -11.77 -3.92 -6.03
CA GLY A 72 -13.13 -4.03 -6.59
C GLY A 72 -13.27 -4.92 -7.83
N GLN A 73 -12.32 -5.83 -8.05
CA GLN A 73 -12.26 -6.72 -9.22
C GLN A 73 -12.01 -8.16 -8.79
N THR A 74 -12.60 -9.09 -9.52
CA THR A 74 -12.30 -10.52 -9.39
C THR A 74 -11.08 -10.85 -10.26
N PRO A 75 -10.11 -11.62 -9.78
CA PRO A 75 -8.95 -12.01 -10.57
C PRO A 75 -9.38 -12.94 -11.70
N THR A 76 -9.42 -12.43 -12.94
CA THR A 76 -9.75 -13.24 -14.13
C THR A 76 -8.62 -13.31 -15.15
N ASP A 77 -7.96 -12.19 -15.41
CA ASP A 77 -7.07 -12.00 -16.55
C ASP A 77 -5.97 -10.97 -16.28
N GLY A 78 -5.24 -11.17 -15.19
CA GLY A 78 -4.06 -10.38 -14.85
C GLY A 78 -2.99 -11.18 -14.11
N ALA A 79 -1.86 -10.54 -13.90
CA ALA A 79 -0.77 -11.04 -13.07
C ALA A 79 -0.17 -9.91 -12.23
N LEU A 80 0.31 -10.28 -11.05
CA LEU A 80 1.11 -9.44 -10.18
C LEU A 80 2.47 -10.10 -9.98
N THR A 81 3.56 -9.41 -10.29
CA THR A 81 4.92 -9.89 -10.00
C THR A 81 5.55 -9.00 -8.94
N ILE A 82 6.06 -9.63 -7.88
CA ILE A 82 6.78 -8.98 -6.78
C ILE A 82 8.22 -9.48 -6.80
N THR A 83 9.16 -8.55 -7.02
CA THR A 83 10.59 -8.87 -7.18
C THR A 83 11.42 -8.20 -6.08
N PRO A 84 11.90 -8.93 -5.06
CA PRO A 84 12.79 -8.34 -4.07
C PRO A 84 14.09 -7.83 -4.70
N GLU A 85 14.63 -6.74 -4.17
CA GLU A 85 15.92 -6.17 -4.62
C GLU A 85 17.04 -7.23 -4.54
N GLY A 86 17.66 -7.53 -5.68
CA GLY A 86 18.70 -8.56 -5.80
C GLY A 86 18.22 -10.01 -5.77
N GLY A 87 16.90 -10.26 -5.75
CA GLY A 87 16.30 -11.60 -5.76
C GLY A 87 15.59 -11.95 -7.06
N VAL A 88 14.75 -13.00 -6.99
CA VAL A 88 13.96 -13.51 -8.12
C VAL A 88 12.49 -13.14 -7.91
N GLY A 89 11.83 -12.67 -8.96
CA GLY A 89 10.42 -12.30 -8.93
C GLY A 89 9.49 -13.49 -8.68
N THR A 90 8.47 -13.27 -7.86
CA THR A 90 7.34 -14.18 -7.68
C THR A 90 6.14 -13.63 -8.42
N THR A 91 5.59 -14.38 -9.36
CA THR A 91 4.39 -14.00 -10.12
C THR A 91 3.17 -14.73 -9.57
N TYR A 92 2.16 -13.95 -9.21
CA TYR A 92 0.84 -14.38 -8.80
C TYR A 92 -0.11 -14.23 -9.98
N SER A 93 -0.78 -15.33 -10.31
CA SER A 93 -1.85 -15.42 -11.30
C SER A 93 -3.21 -15.35 -10.61
N ALA A 94 -4.27 -15.29 -11.41
CA ALA A 94 -5.63 -15.27 -10.90
C ALA A 94 -5.98 -16.44 -9.95
N ALA A 95 -5.35 -17.61 -10.12
CA ALA A 95 -5.61 -18.79 -9.30
C ALA A 95 -4.95 -18.75 -7.91
N ASP A 96 -4.01 -17.83 -7.69
CA ASP A 96 -3.26 -17.71 -6.44
C ASP A 96 -3.99 -16.83 -5.41
N TYR A 97 -4.94 -16.03 -5.86
CA TYR A 97 -5.72 -15.13 -5.02
C TYR A 97 -6.76 -15.87 -4.18
N VAL A 98 -6.94 -15.41 -2.95
CA VAL A 98 -7.97 -15.89 -2.03
C VAL A 98 -8.87 -14.74 -1.60
N TYR A 99 -10.18 -15.01 -1.50
CA TYR A 99 -11.15 -14.00 -1.07
C TYR A 99 -11.26 -13.94 0.46
N GLY A 100 -11.09 -12.75 1.05
CA GLY A 100 -11.32 -12.54 2.48
C GLY A 100 -10.62 -11.31 3.06
N THR A 101 -10.21 -11.43 4.33
CA THR A 101 -9.40 -10.43 5.04
C THR A 101 -8.11 -11.09 5.52
N PRO A 102 -6.93 -10.61 5.09
CA PRO A 102 -5.65 -11.15 5.50
C PRO A 102 -5.27 -10.74 6.93
N PRO A 103 -4.40 -11.51 7.59
CA PRO A 103 -4.18 -12.93 7.33
C PRO A 103 -5.45 -13.72 7.71
N THR A 104 -5.76 -14.80 6.98
CA THR A 104 -7.00 -15.59 7.18
C THR A 104 -7.21 -16.05 8.63
N SER A 105 -6.13 -16.42 9.33
CA SER A 105 -6.19 -16.94 10.71
C SER A 105 -6.41 -15.88 11.77
N ASP A 106 -6.04 -14.63 11.48
CA ASP A 106 -6.08 -13.53 12.44
C ASP A 106 -6.27 -12.19 11.70
N PRO A 107 -7.48 -11.93 11.18
CA PRO A 107 -7.72 -10.85 10.24
C PRO A 107 -7.26 -9.48 10.76
N MET A 108 -6.63 -8.71 9.88
CA MET A 108 -6.38 -7.30 10.10
C MET A 108 -7.70 -6.56 10.32
N PRO A 109 -7.69 -5.44 11.08
CA PRO A 109 -8.88 -4.61 11.19
C PRO A 109 -9.42 -4.27 9.81
N GLY A 110 -10.73 -4.38 9.63
CA GLY A 110 -11.34 -4.06 8.34
C GLY A 110 -11.11 -2.59 8.01
N HIS A 111 -10.38 -2.33 6.94
CA HIS A 111 -10.27 -1.00 6.35
C HIS A 111 -10.36 -1.06 4.84
N GLY A 112 -11.09 -0.08 4.29
CA GLY A 112 -11.26 0.21 2.86
C GLY A 112 -11.62 -1.00 2.01
N VAL A 113 -10.59 -1.72 1.57
CA VAL A 113 -10.63 -2.72 0.52
C VAL A 113 -11.13 -4.10 0.98
N PHE A 114 -11.14 -4.38 2.28
CA PHE A 114 -11.55 -5.71 2.78
C PHE A 114 -13.05 -5.85 3.05
N PRO A 115 -13.65 -7.03 2.81
CA PRO A 115 -13.03 -8.22 2.22
C PRO A 115 -12.85 -8.13 0.69
N THR A 116 -11.74 -8.64 0.17
CA THR A 116 -11.43 -8.70 -1.27
C THR A 116 -10.55 -9.90 -1.60
N ASP A 117 -10.26 -10.09 -2.87
CA ASP A 117 -9.27 -11.05 -3.36
C ASP A 117 -7.85 -10.52 -3.08
N TYR A 118 -7.05 -11.30 -2.36
CA TYR A 118 -5.67 -10.94 -2.02
C TYR A 118 -4.67 -12.10 -2.19
N VAL A 119 -3.39 -11.75 -2.25
CA VAL A 119 -2.25 -12.66 -2.08
C VAL A 119 -1.34 -12.16 -0.96
N GLU A 120 -0.67 -13.09 -0.27
CA GLU A 120 0.32 -12.78 0.76
C GLU A 120 1.71 -13.12 0.24
N HIS A 121 2.61 -12.14 0.28
CA HIS A 121 4.02 -12.27 -0.06
C HIS A 121 4.86 -12.23 1.20
N PHE A 122 5.63 -13.28 1.44
CA PHE A 122 6.55 -13.32 2.57
C PHE A 122 7.74 -12.39 2.31
N VAL A 123 7.93 -11.40 3.20
CA VAL A 123 9.01 -10.41 3.10
C VAL A 123 10.26 -10.92 3.81
N ALA A 124 10.13 -11.26 5.10
CA ALA A 124 11.25 -11.74 5.92
C ALA A 124 10.77 -12.44 7.19
N ALA A 125 11.52 -13.44 7.64
CA ALA A 125 11.24 -14.11 8.92
C ALA A 125 11.49 -13.17 10.11
N GLN A 126 12.46 -12.28 9.96
CA GLN A 126 12.83 -11.30 10.97
C GLN A 126 13.61 -10.15 10.34
N THR A 127 13.44 -8.93 10.85
CA THR A 127 14.38 -7.84 10.59
C THR A 127 15.77 -8.19 11.11
N THR A 128 16.79 -8.00 10.29
CA THR A 128 18.19 -8.31 10.62
C THR A 128 18.84 -7.15 11.36
N SER A 129 19.70 -7.44 12.33
CA SER A 129 20.36 -6.41 13.16
C SER A 129 21.38 -5.50 12.45
N GLY A 130 21.60 -5.65 11.14
CA GLY A 130 22.42 -4.70 10.41
C GLY A 130 22.66 -4.98 8.92
N PRO A 131 23.07 -3.94 8.16
CA PRO A 131 23.13 -2.54 8.60
C PRO A 131 21.73 -1.91 8.62
N PHE A 132 21.34 -1.36 9.77
CA PHE A 132 20.16 -0.52 9.84
C PHE A 132 20.42 0.80 9.11
N VAL A 133 19.37 1.34 8.52
CA VAL A 133 19.38 2.66 7.88
C VAL A 133 18.54 3.62 8.70
N ASN A 134 18.82 4.92 8.56
CA ASN A 134 17.90 5.93 9.07
C ASN A 134 16.62 5.87 8.22
N VAL A 135 15.51 5.62 8.88
CA VAL A 135 14.16 5.68 8.29
C VAL A 135 13.40 6.82 8.94
N GLN A 136 12.57 7.47 8.16
CA GLN A 136 11.72 8.57 8.61
C GLN A 136 10.25 8.17 8.49
N ASP A 137 9.36 9.03 8.96
CA ASP A 137 7.96 8.97 8.53
C ASP A 137 7.91 9.43 7.06
N TYR A 138 7.46 8.55 6.17
CA TYR A 138 7.47 8.86 4.74
C TYR A 138 6.31 9.75 4.32
N VAL A 139 5.24 9.93 5.12
CA VAL A 139 4.04 10.72 4.77
C VAL A 139 4.30 12.24 4.70
N PRO A 140 3.78 12.96 3.69
CA PRO A 140 3.99 14.41 3.58
C PRO A 140 3.33 15.19 4.72
N GLY A 141 4.02 16.18 5.26
CA GLY A 141 3.50 17.00 6.36
C GLY A 141 3.66 16.35 7.74
N GLY A 142 4.04 15.08 7.80
CA GLY A 142 4.93 14.65 8.88
C GLY A 142 6.25 15.38 8.64
N ASP A 143 6.71 16.20 9.58
CA ASP A 143 8.02 16.87 9.55
C ASP A 143 9.22 15.88 9.55
N GLY A 144 9.12 14.73 8.87
CA GLY A 144 10.12 13.67 8.85
C GLY A 144 10.53 13.31 10.26
N GLY A 145 9.56 12.80 11.05
CA GLY A 145 9.74 12.49 12.47
C GLY A 145 11.11 11.88 12.76
N GLU A 146 11.70 12.19 13.92
CA GLU A 146 13.12 11.91 14.22
C GLU A 146 13.58 10.58 13.62
N ASN A 147 14.64 10.64 12.79
CA ASN A 147 15.22 9.48 12.12
C ASN A 147 15.29 8.29 13.09
N GLN A 148 14.55 7.23 12.77
CA GLN A 148 14.57 5.97 13.50
C GLN A 148 15.58 5.01 12.86
N TYR A 149 16.09 4.09 13.67
CA TYR A 149 16.84 2.96 13.15
C TYR A 149 15.87 1.93 12.56
N GLY A 150 16.04 1.62 11.28
CA GLY A 150 15.13 0.75 10.56
C GLY A 150 15.78 -0.11 9.49
N GLN A 151 14.96 -0.88 8.80
CA GLN A 151 15.30 -1.71 7.65
C GLN A 151 14.27 -1.49 6.55
N VAL A 152 14.75 -1.31 5.32
CA VAL A 152 13.90 -1.13 4.15
C VAL A 152 14.02 -2.37 3.27
N PHE A 153 12.90 -3.04 3.02
CA PHE A 153 12.79 -4.10 2.03
C PHE A 153 12.22 -3.49 0.75
N LYS A 154 13.00 -3.50 -0.33
CA LYS A 154 12.58 -2.93 -1.61
C LYS A 154 12.13 -4.02 -2.57
N PHE A 155 11.05 -3.72 -3.29
CA PHE A 155 10.46 -4.60 -4.27
C PHE A 155 10.21 -3.85 -5.57
N GLY A 156 10.59 -4.46 -6.70
CA GLY A 156 10.03 -4.11 -7.98
C GLY A 156 8.66 -4.77 -8.14
N ILE A 157 7.63 -3.98 -8.35
CA ILE A 157 6.25 -4.41 -8.59
C ILE A 157 5.96 -4.27 -10.07
N SER A 158 5.34 -5.29 -10.66
CA SER A 158 4.79 -5.26 -12.01
C SER A 158 3.39 -5.85 -11.99
N THR A 159 2.38 -5.13 -12.48
CA THR A 159 0.99 -5.60 -12.47
C THR A 159 0.24 -5.26 -13.75
N THR A 160 -0.61 -6.18 -14.18
CA THR A 160 -1.51 -5.99 -15.34
C THR A 160 -2.97 -5.84 -14.93
N TYR A 161 -3.26 -5.77 -13.62
CA TYR A 161 -4.62 -5.66 -13.10
C TYR A 161 -5.15 -4.22 -13.24
N ALA A 162 -6.07 -4.00 -14.18
CA ALA A 162 -6.60 -2.67 -14.51
C ALA A 162 -7.33 -1.98 -13.35
N GLY A 163 -8.02 -2.72 -12.47
CA GLY A 163 -8.65 -2.11 -11.28
C GLY A 163 -7.65 -1.54 -10.27
N GLY A 164 -6.37 -1.92 -10.38
CA GLY A 164 -5.35 -1.56 -9.40
C GLY A 164 -5.16 -2.59 -8.30
N VAL A 165 -4.15 -2.34 -7.48
CA VAL A 165 -3.73 -3.19 -6.37
C VAL A 165 -3.45 -2.29 -5.17
N HIS A 166 -4.08 -2.62 -4.04
CA HIS A 166 -3.81 -2.05 -2.73
C HIS A 166 -2.80 -2.93 -2.01
N PHE A 167 -1.86 -2.32 -1.30
CA PHE A 167 -0.81 -2.98 -0.56
C PHE A 167 -0.91 -2.63 0.92
N ASP A 168 -0.82 -3.65 1.75
CA ASP A 168 -0.68 -3.53 3.20
C ASP A 168 0.54 -4.31 3.66
N ALA A 169 1.04 -4.04 4.87
CA ALA A 169 2.07 -4.87 5.48
C ALA A 169 1.74 -5.18 6.93
N TYR A 170 2.10 -6.39 7.38
CA TYR A 170 2.01 -6.78 8.78
C TYR A 170 3.21 -7.62 9.22
N GLY A 171 3.40 -7.72 10.54
CA GLY A 171 4.40 -8.57 11.20
C GLY A 171 4.14 -8.65 12.71
N PHE A 172 5.16 -9.03 13.50
CA PHE A 172 5.02 -9.24 14.94
C PHE A 172 6.19 -8.69 15.76
N ASP A 173 5.91 -7.92 16.83
CA ASP A 173 6.90 -7.35 17.78
C ASP A 173 6.63 -7.69 19.27
N LYS A 174 5.96 -8.82 19.52
CA LYS A 174 5.24 -9.30 20.74
C LYS A 174 3.73 -9.26 20.54
N ASN A 175 3.26 -8.23 19.84
CA ASN A 175 1.90 -8.14 19.32
C ASN A 175 1.96 -8.06 17.79
N ARG A 176 0.81 -8.24 17.13
CA ARG A 176 0.70 -7.94 15.71
C ARG A 176 0.96 -6.45 15.47
N VAL A 177 1.83 -6.15 14.53
CA VAL A 177 2.07 -4.80 14.02
C VAL A 177 1.65 -4.77 12.55
N PHE A 178 1.09 -3.65 12.11
CA PHE A 178 0.68 -3.45 10.73
C PHE A 178 1.04 -2.03 10.31
N ALA A 179 1.22 -1.81 9.01
CA ALA A 179 1.33 -0.46 8.47
C ALA A 179 0.07 0.32 8.83
N PRO A 180 0.16 1.51 9.48
CA PRO A 180 -1.01 2.34 9.69
C PRO A 180 -1.66 2.68 8.36
N PHE A 181 -2.96 2.95 8.40
CA PHE A 181 -3.74 3.17 7.18
C PHE A 181 -3.27 4.40 6.40
N SER A 182 -2.72 5.39 7.12
CA SER A 182 -2.07 6.56 6.56
C SER A 182 -0.76 6.28 5.83
N HIS A 183 -0.31 5.02 5.84
CA HIS A 183 0.97 4.55 5.33
C HIS A 183 0.80 3.36 4.40
N ASP A 184 -0.41 3.17 3.88
CA ASP A 184 -0.69 2.15 2.86
C ASP A 184 -0.13 2.60 1.50
N ALA A 185 -0.13 1.67 0.53
CA ALA A 185 0.30 1.95 -0.82
C ALA A 185 -0.68 1.36 -1.85
N GLN A 186 -0.84 2.03 -2.98
CA GLN A 186 -1.81 1.65 -4.00
C GLN A 186 -1.32 2.01 -5.41
N THR A 187 -1.65 1.16 -6.38
CA THR A 187 -1.62 1.53 -7.80
C THR A 187 -3.00 1.40 -8.40
N THR A 188 -3.36 2.27 -9.35
CA THR A 188 -4.50 2.03 -10.25
C THR A 188 -4.06 2.25 -11.69
N ILE A 189 -4.23 1.23 -12.52
CA ILE A 189 -3.79 1.25 -13.91
C ILE A 189 -4.99 1.62 -14.78
N PRO A 190 -5.01 2.80 -15.42
CA PRO A 190 -6.13 3.14 -16.30
C PRO A 190 -6.35 2.04 -17.36
N GLU A 191 -7.61 1.71 -17.63
CA GLU A 191 -7.93 0.79 -18.72
C GLU A 191 -7.23 1.24 -20.01
N PRO A 192 -6.64 0.32 -20.79
CA PRO A 192 -5.93 0.69 -22.00
C PRO A 192 -6.81 1.55 -22.92
N ALA A 193 -6.30 2.70 -23.36
CA ALA A 193 -7.01 3.61 -24.28
C ALA A 193 -7.46 2.93 -25.59
N THR A 194 -6.92 1.75 -25.90
CA THR A 194 -7.36 0.88 -26.99
C THR A 194 -8.81 0.43 -26.85
N VAL A 195 -9.33 0.22 -25.63
CA VAL A 195 -10.75 -0.14 -25.41
C VAL A 195 -11.65 1.03 -25.79
N LEU A 196 -11.28 2.24 -25.38
CA LEU A 196 -11.98 3.46 -25.80
C LEU A 196 -11.89 3.66 -27.32
N LEU A 197 -10.71 3.49 -27.91
CA LEU A 197 -10.50 3.62 -29.36
C LEU A 197 -11.34 2.59 -30.13
N LEU A 198 -11.40 1.35 -29.66
CA LEU A 198 -12.23 0.29 -30.24
C LEU A 198 -13.71 0.69 -30.17
N GLY A 199 -14.17 1.16 -29.01
CA GLY A 199 -15.54 1.65 -28.82
C GLY A 199 -15.89 2.80 -29.78
N LEU A 200 -15.01 3.80 -29.89
CA LEU A 200 -15.18 4.93 -30.82
C LEU A 200 -15.13 4.49 -32.29
N GLY A 201 -14.26 3.54 -32.63
CA GLY A 201 -14.16 2.97 -33.97
C GLY A 201 -15.45 2.26 -34.38
N LEU A 202 -16.01 1.43 -33.49
CA LEU A 202 -17.28 0.74 -33.72
C LEU A 202 -18.45 1.71 -33.84
N ALA A 203 -18.51 2.74 -32.99
CA ALA A 203 -19.51 3.79 -33.09
C ALA A 203 -19.42 4.55 -34.43
N GLY A 204 -18.20 4.90 -34.86
CA GLY A 204 -17.94 5.55 -36.14
C GLY A 204 -18.41 4.72 -37.34
N VAL A 205 -18.15 3.41 -37.32
CA VAL A 205 -18.66 2.48 -38.36
C VAL A 205 -20.19 2.43 -38.37
N GLY A 206 -20.82 2.39 -37.19
CA GLY A 206 -22.28 2.43 -37.06
C GLY A 206 -22.90 3.68 -37.68
N VAL A 207 -22.32 4.85 -37.38
CA VAL A 207 -22.74 6.14 -37.93
C VAL A 207 -22.53 6.20 -39.45
N ALA A 208 -21.36 5.79 -39.95
CA ALA A 208 -21.07 5.76 -41.38
C ALA A 208 -22.03 4.86 -42.17
N ARG A 209 -22.43 3.71 -41.59
CA ARG A 209 -23.41 2.80 -42.21
C ARG A 209 -24.81 3.42 -42.30
N ARG A 210 -25.20 4.27 -41.33
CA ARG A 210 -26.49 4.98 -41.35
C ARG A 210 -26.56 5.97 -42.51
N PHE A 211 -25.49 6.73 -42.75
CA PHE A 211 -25.44 7.73 -43.84
C PHE A 211 -25.35 7.13 -45.25
N ARG A 212 -24.93 5.88 -45.41
CA ARG A 212 -24.93 5.18 -46.71
C ARG A 212 -26.30 4.64 -47.14
N LYS A 213 -27.28 4.61 -46.25
CA LYS A 213 -28.65 4.12 -46.52
C LYS A 213 -29.68 5.23 -46.73
N ALA A 214 -29.28 6.49 -46.56
CA ALA A 214 -30.07 7.67 -46.90
C ALA A 214 -29.62 8.20 -48.27
#